data_AF-A0A078ML98-F1
#
_entry.id   AF-A0A078ML98-F1
#
_cell.length_a   1.000
_cell.length_b   1.000
_cell.length_c   1.000
_cell.angle_alpha   90.00
_cell.angle_beta   90.00
_cell.angle_gamma   90.00
#
_symmetry.space_group_name_H-M   'P 1'
#
loop_
_entity.id
_entity.type
_entity.pdbx_description
1 polymer ?
#
loop_
_entity_poly.entity_id
_entity_poly.type
_entity_poly.pdbx_seq_one_letter_code
_entity_poly.pdbx_strand_id
1 'polypeptide(L)'
;MSIKLSTAALPFTLVAALLVSSISLAADTAEHDHDHGDAPFALQLNNGEKWAIDAPLGEAMGDISATMRASLDAIHNDQLSAEGYLPLAAKVNDSVAHMINNCDLPEDADAQLHMIIAQLMAGSEKMAGNANDAPRAGAVQVVQALDAYHRYFDDPGFVPVAH
;
A
#
# COMPACT_ATOMS: atom_id res chain seq x y z
N MET A 1 -17.89 90.02 19.36
CA MET A 1 -16.44 89.90 19.10
C MET A 1 -16.12 88.41 19.03
N SER A 2 -15.70 87.93 17.85
CA SER A 2 -15.59 86.51 17.48
C SER A 2 -14.21 85.92 17.78
N ILE A 3 -14.13 84.69 18.29
CA ILE A 3 -12.94 83.79 18.28
C ILE A 3 -13.51 82.34 18.33
N LYS A 4 -13.65 81.56 17.25
CA LYS A 4 -12.72 80.77 16.40
C LYS A 4 -11.97 79.59 17.05
N LEU A 5 -12.20 78.39 16.44
CA LEU A 5 -11.33 77.20 16.26
C LEU A 5 -10.91 76.40 17.52
N SER A 6 -10.69 75.08 17.52
CA SER A 6 -10.67 74.03 16.49
C SER A 6 -10.77 72.63 17.16
N THR A 7 -11.06 71.65 16.33
CA THR A 7 -11.16 70.18 16.49
C THR A 7 -10.04 69.46 17.27
N ALA A 8 -10.43 68.43 18.04
CA ALA A 8 -10.05 67.01 17.87
C ALA A 8 -10.20 66.24 19.20
N ALA A 9 -11.08 65.24 19.24
CA ALA A 9 -11.27 64.37 20.40
C ALA A 9 -10.69 62.98 20.10
N LEU A 10 -9.71 62.57 20.90
CA LEU A 10 -9.19 61.20 21.02
C LEU A 10 -9.72 60.63 22.35
N PRO A 11 -10.58 59.59 22.35
CA PRO A 11 -10.92 58.86 23.57
C PRO A 11 -9.85 57.79 23.84
N PHE A 12 -9.16 57.83 24.97
CA PHE A 12 -9.55 57.30 26.28
C PHE A 12 -9.40 55.77 26.39
N THR A 13 -8.21 55.39 26.86
CA THR A 13 -7.91 54.36 27.88
C THR A 13 -9.00 53.33 28.24
N LEU A 14 -8.62 52.04 28.27
CA LEU A 14 -8.94 51.19 29.42
C LEU A 14 -8.03 49.94 29.52
N VAL A 15 -7.64 49.68 30.78
CA VAL A 15 -6.85 48.57 31.32
C VAL A 15 -7.68 47.28 31.44
N ALA A 16 -7.06 46.10 31.28
CA ALA A 16 -7.48 44.89 31.99
C ALA A 16 -6.36 43.84 32.04
N ALA A 17 -6.01 43.40 33.25
CA ALA A 17 -5.16 42.25 33.55
C ALA A 17 -6.06 41.04 33.90
N LEU A 18 -5.71 39.82 33.47
CA LEU A 18 -6.21 38.56 34.05
C LEU A 18 -5.36 37.33 33.66
N LEU A 19 -4.65 36.83 34.68
CA LEU A 19 -4.33 35.47 35.13
C LEU A 19 -4.52 34.22 34.22
N VAL A 20 -3.47 33.37 34.26
CA VAL A 20 -3.40 31.88 34.36
C VAL A 20 -4.18 31.02 33.35
N SER A 21 -3.45 30.16 32.62
CA SER A 21 -3.61 28.68 32.68
C SER A 21 -2.55 27.97 31.84
N SER A 22 -1.92 26.97 32.45
CA SER A 22 -1.02 25.99 31.85
C SER A 22 -1.77 25.15 30.80
N ILE A 23 -1.31 25.16 29.55
CA ILE A 23 -1.79 24.21 28.54
C ILE A 23 -0.69 23.16 28.35
N SER A 24 -0.93 21.98 28.94
CA SER A 24 -0.26 20.75 28.58
C SER A 24 -0.57 20.45 27.11
N LEU A 25 0.45 20.42 26.26
CA LEU A 25 0.32 19.96 24.89
C LEU A 25 0.36 18.42 24.89
N ALA A 26 -0.80 17.79 25.01
CA ALA A 26 -1.00 16.43 24.51
C ALA A 26 -1.19 16.55 23.00
N ALA A 27 -0.15 16.22 22.23
CA ALA A 27 -0.31 15.99 20.80
C ALA A 27 -0.77 14.54 20.63
N ASP A 28 -1.96 14.41 20.04
CA ASP A 28 -2.56 13.19 19.51
C ASP A 28 -1.52 12.16 19.07
N THR A 29 -1.59 10.97 19.67
CA THR A 29 -1.22 9.77 18.94
C THR A 29 -2.17 9.71 17.76
N ALA A 30 -1.69 10.05 16.57
CA ALA A 30 -2.30 9.63 15.34
C ALA A 30 -2.36 8.09 15.41
N GLU A 31 -3.49 7.56 15.86
CA GLU A 31 -3.84 6.18 15.61
C GLU A 31 -3.84 6.05 14.09
N HIS A 32 -2.89 5.27 13.57
CA HIS A 32 -2.91 4.80 12.20
C HIS A 32 -4.12 3.89 12.04
N ASP A 33 -5.27 4.50 11.81
CA ASP A 33 -6.44 3.82 11.27
C ASP A 33 -6.07 3.43 9.83
N HIS A 34 -5.64 2.18 9.68
CA HIS A 34 -5.43 1.58 8.37
C HIS A 34 -6.80 1.26 7.76
N ASP A 35 -7.46 2.30 7.26
CA ASP A 35 -8.59 2.15 6.34
C ASP A 35 -8.05 1.44 5.08
N HIS A 36 -8.27 0.13 5.02
CA HIS A 36 -7.90 -0.72 3.89
C HIS A 36 -8.95 -0.66 2.74
N GLY A 37 -9.78 0.38 2.70
CA GLY A 37 -10.94 0.47 1.80
C GLY A 37 -10.75 1.18 0.47
N ASP A 38 -9.81 2.12 0.35
CA ASP A 38 -9.54 2.83 -0.91
C ASP A 38 -8.03 3.10 -1.02
N ALA A 39 -7.34 2.33 -1.86
CA ALA A 39 -5.96 2.65 -2.19
C ALA A 39 -5.96 4.02 -2.92
N PRO A 40 -5.22 5.04 -2.45
CA PRO A 40 -5.22 6.39 -3.05
C PRO A 40 -4.67 6.43 -4.49
N PHE A 41 -4.24 5.29 -5.04
CA PHE A 41 -3.70 5.15 -6.38
C PHE A 41 -4.24 3.85 -7.01
N ALA A 42 -5.18 3.99 -7.95
CA ALA A 42 -5.52 2.88 -8.83
C ALA A 42 -4.37 2.66 -9.81
N LEU A 43 -4.04 1.39 -10.11
CA LEU A 43 -3.09 1.04 -11.15
C LEU A 43 -3.49 1.71 -12.48
N GLN A 44 -2.50 2.24 -13.19
CA GLN A 44 -2.69 2.91 -14.47
C GLN A 44 -1.96 2.16 -15.58
N LEU A 45 -2.50 2.23 -16.79
CA LEU A 45 -1.80 1.79 -18.00
C LEU A 45 -0.87 2.91 -18.51
N ASN A 46 0.19 2.54 -19.21
CA ASN A 46 1.06 3.47 -19.94
C ASN A 46 0.33 4.02 -21.17
N ASN A 47 -0.46 5.09 -20.99
CA ASN A 47 -1.26 5.69 -22.06
C ASN A 47 -2.17 4.68 -22.81
N GLY A 48 -2.70 3.70 -22.07
CA GLY A 48 -3.54 2.62 -22.62
C GLY A 48 -2.78 1.35 -22.99
N GLU A 49 -1.46 1.35 -22.92
CA GLU A 49 -0.60 0.17 -23.12
C GLU A 49 -0.14 -0.40 -21.77
N LYS A 50 0.23 -1.69 -21.75
CA LYS A 50 0.83 -2.29 -20.56
C LYS A 50 2.26 -1.79 -20.36
N TRP A 51 2.74 -1.80 -19.12
CA TRP A 51 4.11 -1.44 -18.78
C TRP A 51 5.09 -2.53 -19.19
N ALA A 52 6.23 -2.15 -19.76
CA ALA A 52 7.31 -3.09 -20.01
C ALA A 52 7.86 -3.67 -18.69
N ILE A 53 8.43 -4.87 -18.77
CA ILE A 53 9.09 -5.53 -17.65
C ILE A 53 10.61 -5.59 -17.87
N ASP A 54 11.36 -5.76 -16.79
CA ASP A 54 12.73 -6.23 -16.82
C ASP A 54 12.80 -7.73 -16.48
N ALA A 55 13.99 -8.33 -16.60
CA ALA A 55 14.16 -9.75 -16.34
C ALA A 55 13.91 -10.13 -14.86
N PRO A 56 14.39 -9.37 -13.85
CA PRO A 56 14.13 -9.67 -12.45
C PRO A 56 12.64 -9.63 -12.07
N LEU A 57 11.85 -8.67 -12.60
CA LEU A 57 10.40 -8.63 -12.41
C LEU A 57 9.73 -9.88 -12.99
N GLY A 58 10.05 -10.22 -14.24
CA GLY A 58 9.51 -11.41 -14.90
C GLY A 58 9.83 -12.71 -14.15
N GLU A 59 11.07 -12.87 -13.68
CA GLU A 59 11.50 -14.02 -12.88
C GLU A 59 10.70 -14.11 -11.56
N ALA A 60 10.65 -13.02 -10.81
CA ALA A 60 9.96 -12.99 -9.52
C ALA A 60 8.46 -13.28 -9.63
N MET A 61 7.76 -12.65 -10.57
CA MET A 61 6.32 -12.85 -10.76
C MET A 61 6.01 -14.25 -11.30
N GLY A 62 6.83 -14.76 -12.21
CA GLY A 62 6.74 -16.13 -12.72
C GLY A 62 6.89 -17.18 -11.60
N ASP A 63 7.87 -16.97 -10.72
CA ASP A 63 8.13 -17.82 -9.56
C ASP A 63 6.98 -17.82 -8.56
N ILE A 64 6.47 -16.64 -8.19
CA ILE A 64 5.33 -16.52 -7.27
C ILE A 64 4.11 -17.21 -7.89
N SER A 65 3.80 -16.92 -9.16
CA SER A 65 2.68 -17.57 -9.85
C SER A 65 2.82 -19.10 -9.88
N ALA A 66 4.02 -19.62 -10.18
CA ALA A 66 4.27 -21.06 -10.19
C ALA A 66 4.00 -21.70 -8.84
N THR A 67 4.45 -21.07 -7.75
CA THR A 67 4.19 -21.52 -6.39
C THR A 67 2.69 -21.50 -6.06
N MET A 68 1.99 -20.42 -6.37
CA MET A 68 0.55 -20.33 -6.09
C MET A 68 -0.26 -21.35 -6.89
N ARG A 69 0.07 -21.57 -8.18
CA ARG A 69 -0.58 -22.58 -9.01
C ARG A 69 -0.38 -24.00 -8.46
N ALA A 70 0.80 -24.32 -7.95
CA ALA A 70 1.09 -25.63 -7.39
C ALA A 70 0.26 -25.96 -6.14
N SER A 71 -0.23 -24.94 -5.42
CA SER A 71 -1.06 -25.10 -4.21
C SER A 71 -2.53 -24.76 -4.44
N LEU A 72 -2.92 -24.37 -5.65
CA LEU A 72 -4.22 -23.76 -5.93
C LEU A 72 -5.39 -24.67 -5.57
N ASP A 73 -5.34 -25.94 -5.96
CA ASP A 73 -6.42 -26.90 -5.66
C ASP A 73 -6.63 -27.03 -4.14
N ALA A 74 -5.56 -27.11 -3.36
CA ALA A 74 -5.65 -27.20 -1.91
C ALA A 74 -6.18 -25.91 -1.28
N ILE A 75 -5.81 -24.73 -1.81
CA ILE A 75 -6.32 -23.42 -1.36
C ILE A 75 -7.82 -23.30 -1.67
N HIS A 76 -8.25 -23.67 -2.89
CA HIS A 76 -9.64 -23.61 -3.32
C HIS A 76 -10.55 -24.50 -2.49
N ASN A 77 -10.12 -25.73 -2.23
CA ASN A 77 -10.90 -26.72 -1.49
C ASN A 77 -10.74 -26.62 0.03
N ASP A 78 -10.05 -25.59 0.54
CA ASP A 78 -9.81 -25.37 1.97
C ASP A 78 -9.09 -26.54 2.66
N GLN A 79 -8.11 -27.12 1.96
CA GLN A 79 -7.35 -28.30 2.37
C GLN A 79 -5.93 -27.97 2.83
N LEU A 80 -5.48 -26.72 2.69
CA LEU A 80 -4.16 -26.29 3.14
C LEU A 80 -4.23 -25.84 4.60
N SER A 81 -3.42 -26.45 5.49
CA SER A 81 -3.34 -26.02 6.89
C SER A 81 -2.66 -24.66 7.01
N ALA A 82 -2.78 -24.01 8.18
CA ALA A 82 -2.10 -22.74 8.45
C ALA A 82 -0.58 -22.84 8.22
N GLU A 83 0.06 -23.93 8.66
CA GLU A 83 1.48 -24.19 8.44
C GLU A 83 1.83 -24.39 6.97
N GLY A 84 0.88 -24.88 6.16
CA GLY A 84 1.02 -25.04 4.73
C GLY A 84 1.14 -23.72 3.96
N TYR A 85 0.68 -22.60 4.53
CA TYR A 85 0.81 -21.26 3.92
C TYR A 85 2.18 -20.61 4.18
N LEU A 86 2.91 -21.03 5.22
CA LEU A 86 4.25 -20.49 5.55
C LEU A 86 5.25 -20.55 4.38
N PRO A 87 5.43 -21.69 3.67
CA PRO A 87 6.33 -21.74 2.53
C PRO A 87 5.88 -20.87 1.35
N LEU A 88 4.56 -20.64 1.19
CA LEU A 88 4.03 -19.75 0.16
C LEU A 88 4.38 -18.29 0.48
N ALA A 89 4.17 -17.87 1.74
CA ALA A 89 4.56 -16.55 2.23
C ALA A 89 6.07 -16.31 2.09
N ALA A 90 6.89 -17.27 2.52
CA ALA A 90 8.34 -17.19 2.37
C ALA A 90 8.75 -16.99 0.90
N LYS A 91 8.16 -17.76 -0.02
CA LYS A 91 8.45 -17.63 -1.44
C LYS A 91 8.08 -16.25 -2.00
N VAL A 92 6.92 -15.70 -1.61
CA VAL A 92 6.52 -14.34 -2.01
C VAL A 92 7.56 -13.32 -1.53
N ASN A 93 7.95 -13.38 -0.26
CA ASN A 93 8.93 -12.46 0.31
C ASN A 93 10.29 -12.54 -0.39
N ASP A 94 10.79 -13.76 -0.63
CA ASP A 94 12.09 -13.98 -1.27
C ASP A 94 12.10 -13.49 -2.71
N SER A 95 11.04 -13.77 -3.48
CA SER A 95 10.89 -13.29 -4.86
C SER A 95 10.76 -11.77 -4.93
N VAL A 96 10.00 -11.15 -4.02
CA VAL A 96 9.91 -9.68 -3.93
C VAL A 96 11.26 -9.06 -3.57
N ALA A 97 11.97 -9.62 -2.60
CA ALA A 97 13.29 -9.14 -2.21
C ALA A 97 14.30 -9.26 -3.37
N HIS A 98 14.28 -10.36 -4.11
CA HIS A 98 15.09 -10.51 -5.32
C HIS A 98 14.76 -9.40 -6.33
N MET A 99 13.49 -9.21 -6.66
CA MET A 99 13.04 -8.24 -7.65
C MET A 99 13.50 -6.82 -7.30
N ILE A 100 13.31 -6.39 -6.05
CA ILE A 100 13.73 -5.06 -5.58
C ILE A 100 15.25 -4.89 -5.67
N ASN A 101 16.02 -5.90 -5.25
CA ASN A 101 17.48 -5.82 -5.23
C ASN A 101 18.13 -5.76 -6.62
N ASN A 102 17.39 -6.14 -7.67
CA ASN A 102 17.91 -6.23 -9.03
C ASN A 102 17.12 -5.35 -10.03
N CYS A 103 16.20 -4.50 -9.56
CA CYS A 103 15.29 -3.71 -10.40
C CYS A 103 16.04 -2.75 -11.34
N ASP A 104 15.62 -2.72 -12.60
CA ASP A 104 16.09 -1.82 -13.67
C ASP A 104 14.90 -1.22 -14.46
N LEU A 105 13.72 -1.14 -13.83
CA LEU A 105 12.53 -0.57 -14.44
C LEU A 105 12.62 0.96 -14.58
N PRO A 106 12.00 1.54 -15.62
CA PRO A 106 11.72 2.97 -15.66
C PRO A 106 10.88 3.42 -14.45
N GLU A 107 11.12 4.63 -13.95
CA GLU A 107 10.49 5.18 -12.73
C GLU A 107 8.95 5.06 -12.73
N ASP A 108 8.30 5.36 -13.86
CA ASP A 108 6.83 5.30 -13.94
C ASP A 108 6.28 3.87 -13.87
N ALA A 109 7.01 2.90 -14.43
CA ALA A 109 6.64 1.47 -14.36
C ALA A 109 6.86 0.94 -12.93
N ASP A 110 7.97 1.31 -12.31
CA ASP A 110 8.30 0.96 -10.92
C ASP A 110 7.28 1.53 -9.93
N ALA A 111 6.79 2.76 -10.16
CA ALA A 111 5.70 3.33 -9.38
C ALA A 111 4.42 2.48 -9.45
N GLN A 112 4.12 1.88 -10.60
CA GLN A 112 3.00 0.94 -10.71
C GLN A 112 3.29 -0.38 -9.99
N LEU A 113 4.52 -0.88 -10.12
CA LEU A 113 4.95 -2.14 -9.50
C LEU A 113 4.86 -2.06 -7.97
N HIS A 114 5.24 -0.94 -7.37
CA HIS A 114 5.17 -0.74 -5.92
C HIS A 114 3.77 -0.98 -5.33
N MET A 115 2.71 -0.65 -6.06
CA MET A 115 1.33 -0.92 -5.62
C MET A 115 1.02 -2.43 -5.61
N ILE A 116 1.54 -3.17 -6.58
CA ILE A 116 1.42 -4.63 -6.63
C ILE A 116 2.25 -5.27 -5.51
N ILE A 117 3.49 -4.79 -5.30
CA ILE A 117 4.36 -5.25 -4.21
C ILE A 117 3.68 -5.09 -2.86
N ALA A 118 3.02 -3.96 -2.60
CA ALA A 118 2.29 -3.74 -1.36
C ALA A 118 1.21 -4.81 -1.12
N GLN A 119 0.47 -5.21 -2.17
CA GLN A 119 -0.54 -6.28 -2.08
C GLN A 119 0.08 -7.67 -1.92
N LEU A 120 1.19 -7.95 -2.60
CA LEU A 120 1.93 -9.20 -2.43
C LEU A 120 2.45 -9.37 -1.00
N MET A 121 3.07 -8.32 -0.45
CA MET A 121 3.60 -8.33 0.92
C MET A 121 2.48 -8.44 1.96
N ALA A 122 1.39 -7.67 1.82
CA ALA A 122 0.26 -7.78 2.74
C ALA A 122 -0.42 -9.16 2.68
N GLY A 123 -0.53 -9.77 1.50
CA GLY A 123 -1.02 -11.14 1.35
C GLY A 123 -0.08 -12.17 1.98
N SER A 124 1.24 -11.99 1.81
CA SER A 124 2.28 -12.81 2.42
C SER A 124 2.25 -12.76 3.95
N GLU A 125 2.11 -11.57 4.53
CA GLU A 125 2.00 -11.39 5.98
C GLU A 125 0.78 -12.12 6.55
N LYS A 126 -0.38 -12.01 5.89
CA LYS A 126 -1.59 -12.76 6.28
C LYS A 126 -1.40 -14.27 6.16
N MET A 127 -0.74 -14.76 5.10
CA MET A 127 -0.40 -16.18 4.96
C MET A 127 0.52 -16.67 6.07
N ALA A 128 1.46 -15.83 6.51
CA ALA A 128 2.40 -16.13 7.60
C ALA A 128 1.79 -15.97 9.01
N GLY A 129 0.60 -15.37 9.10
CA GLY A 129 -0.15 -15.21 10.33
C GLY A 129 -0.63 -16.53 10.93
N ASN A 130 -1.19 -16.45 12.13
CA ASN A 130 -1.81 -17.61 12.79
C ASN A 130 -3.18 -17.92 12.17
N ALA A 131 -3.82 -19.03 12.56
CA ALA A 131 -5.11 -19.45 11.99
C ALA A 131 -6.23 -18.39 12.13
N ASN A 132 -6.16 -17.51 13.13
CA ASN A 132 -7.12 -16.41 13.30
C ASN A 132 -6.89 -15.26 12.30
N ASP A 133 -5.72 -15.20 11.65
CA ASP A 133 -5.33 -14.14 10.71
C ASP A 133 -5.79 -14.46 9.27
N ALA A 134 -6.63 -15.48 9.10
CA ALA A 134 -7.18 -15.95 7.84
C ALA A 134 -6.13 -16.18 6.73
N PRO A 135 -5.18 -17.13 6.88
CA PRO A 135 -4.10 -17.38 5.92
C PRO A 135 -4.56 -17.59 4.47
N ARG A 136 -5.71 -18.25 4.29
CA ARG A 136 -6.36 -18.43 2.99
C ARG A 136 -6.69 -17.09 2.31
N ALA A 137 -7.16 -16.10 3.07
CA ALA A 137 -7.46 -14.77 2.53
C ALA A 137 -6.17 -14.06 2.08
N GLY A 138 -5.05 -14.28 2.78
CA GLY A 138 -3.72 -13.83 2.34
C GLY A 138 -3.33 -14.42 0.98
N ALA A 139 -3.49 -15.74 0.82
CA ALA A 139 -3.22 -16.40 -0.46
C ALA A 139 -4.09 -15.87 -1.60
N VAL A 140 -5.38 -15.63 -1.35
CA VAL A 140 -6.29 -15.02 -2.32
C VAL A 140 -5.82 -13.61 -2.70
N GLN A 141 -5.37 -12.81 -1.74
CA GLN A 141 -4.84 -11.47 -1.99
C GLN A 141 -3.58 -11.50 -2.87
N VAL A 142 -2.68 -12.46 -2.64
CA VAL A 142 -1.51 -12.68 -3.52
C VAL A 142 -1.94 -13.02 -4.95
N VAL A 143 -2.93 -13.90 -5.12
CA VAL A 143 -3.44 -14.23 -6.46
C VAL A 143 -4.07 -13.01 -7.16
N GLN A 144 -4.81 -12.17 -6.43
CA GLN A 144 -5.37 -10.94 -6.98
C GLN A 144 -4.27 -9.93 -7.41
N ALA A 145 -3.17 -9.87 -6.67
CA ALA A 145 -2.02 -9.05 -7.05
C ALA A 145 -1.34 -9.57 -8.33
N LEU A 146 -1.24 -10.89 -8.50
CA LEU A 146 -0.75 -11.52 -9.72
C LEU A 146 -1.67 -11.26 -10.93
N ASP A 147 -2.99 -11.25 -10.73
CA ASP A 147 -3.95 -10.87 -11.78
C ASP A 147 -3.78 -9.40 -12.21
N ALA A 148 -3.54 -8.52 -11.23
CA ALA A 148 -3.24 -7.13 -11.49
C ALA A 148 -1.94 -6.99 -12.29
N TYR A 149 -0.86 -7.69 -11.89
CA TYR A 149 0.37 -7.76 -12.66
C TYR A 149 0.11 -8.16 -14.12
N HIS A 150 -0.58 -9.28 -14.34
CA HIS A 150 -0.88 -9.75 -15.69
C HIS A 150 -1.68 -8.73 -16.52
N ARG A 151 -2.55 -7.94 -15.88
CA ARG A 151 -3.35 -6.91 -16.56
C ARG A 151 -2.54 -5.67 -16.94
N TYR A 152 -1.60 -5.24 -16.09
CA TYR A 152 -0.92 -3.96 -16.23
C TYR A 152 0.51 -4.05 -16.78
N PHE A 153 1.16 -5.21 -16.73
CA PHE A 153 2.53 -5.42 -17.21
C PHE A 153 2.56 -6.36 -18.42
N ASP A 154 3.39 -6.02 -19.41
CA ASP A 154 3.59 -6.77 -20.64
C ASP A 154 4.63 -7.87 -20.43
N ASP A 155 4.23 -8.91 -19.73
CA ASP A 155 5.02 -10.11 -19.53
C ASP A 155 4.46 -11.25 -20.39
N PRO A 156 4.99 -11.48 -21.61
CA PRO A 156 4.52 -12.54 -22.49
C PRO A 156 4.87 -13.95 -21.97
N GLY A 157 5.81 -14.07 -21.04
CA GLY A 157 6.19 -15.34 -20.41
C GLY A 157 5.34 -15.69 -19.19
N PHE A 158 4.54 -14.75 -18.68
CA PHE A 158 3.73 -14.95 -17.50
C PHE A 158 2.61 -15.96 -17.72
N VAL A 159 2.52 -16.94 -16.81
CA VAL A 159 1.41 -17.89 -16.76
C VAL A 159 0.49 -17.50 -15.61
N PRO A 160 -0.77 -17.07 -15.86
CA PRO A 160 -1.70 -16.67 -14.81
C PRO A 160 -2.10 -17.84 -13.90
N VAL A 161 -2.47 -17.51 -12.65
CA VAL A 161 -3.10 -18.46 -11.73
C VAL A 161 -4.58 -18.57 -12.11
N ALA A 162 -4.97 -19.62 -12.82
CA ALA A 162 -6.35 -19.80 -13.28
C ALA A 162 -7.26 -20.21 -12.12
N HIS A 163 -8.18 -19.33 -11.68
CA HIS A 163 -9.07 -19.52 -10.54
C HIS A 163 -10.57 -19.41 -10.87
#